data_AF-A0A9E3N3U5-F1
#
_entry.id   AF-A0A9E3N3U5-F1
#
_cell.length_a   1.000
_cell.length_b   1.000
_cell.length_c   1.000
_cell.angle_alpha   90.00
_cell.angle_beta   90.00
_cell.angle_gamma   90.00
#
_symmetry.space_group_name_H-M   'P 1'
#
loop_
_entity.id
_entity.type
_entity.pdbx_description
1 polymer ?
#
loop_
_entity_poly.entity_id
_entity_poly.type
_entity_poly.pdbx_seq_one_letter_code
_entity_poly.pdbx_strand_id
1 'polypeptide(L)'
;MPDGNAGADAGVRIGNEGEAGLTLNGDADRVNEIAIVKFYPSDDYAQVLSAQFPAAAVAPVADQCTVDAYGGENVQHNAFYRIDLGGERAVFVEAFVDEDGGAAGPGSTTFVFTRDKPAARIASMRCRER
;
A
#
# COMPACT_ATOMS: atom_id res chain seq x y z
N MET A 1 -7.92 8.84 -12.10
CA MET A 1 -7.92 10.30 -12.32
C MET A 1 -8.75 10.61 -13.56
N PRO A 2 -9.47 11.75 -13.62
CA PRO A 2 -10.05 12.22 -14.87
C PRO A 2 -8.95 12.34 -15.93
N ASP A 3 -9.23 11.94 -17.15
CA ASP A 3 -8.30 12.06 -18.29
C ASP A 3 -8.11 13.53 -18.77
N GLY A 4 -8.86 14.46 -18.17
CA GLY A 4 -8.86 15.87 -18.54
C GLY A 4 -9.86 16.21 -19.65
N ASN A 5 -10.58 15.22 -20.18
CA ASN A 5 -11.66 15.43 -21.14
C ASN A 5 -13.01 15.62 -20.40
N ALA A 6 -13.93 16.31 -21.07
CA ALA A 6 -15.27 16.57 -20.56
C ALA A 6 -16.32 16.03 -21.55
N GLY A 7 -17.41 15.46 -21.02
CA GLY A 7 -18.52 14.96 -21.83
C GLY A 7 -18.39 13.46 -22.16
N ALA A 8 -19.03 13.03 -23.24
CA ALA A 8 -19.13 11.63 -23.64
C ALA A 8 -17.77 10.95 -23.97
N ASP A 9 -16.71 11.76 -24.11
CA ASP A 9 -15.35 11.34 -24.39
C ASP A 9 -14.46 11.28 -23.12
N ALA A 10 -15.03 11.48 -21.93
CA ALA A 10 -14.31 11.31 -20.67
C ALA A 10 -13.99 9.81 -20.47
N GLY A 11 -12.77 9.44 -20.82
CA GLY A 11 -12.23 8.10 -20.68
C GLY A 11 -11.55 7.89 -19.33
N VAL A 12 -11.30 6.63 -19.02
CA VAL A 12 -10.47 6.23 -17.88
C VAL A 12 -9.01 6.41 -18.29
N ARG A 13 -8.30 7.33 -17.62
CA ARG A 13 -6.87 7.53 -17.87
C ARG A 13 -6.09 6.29 -17.42
N ILE A 14 -5.42 5.63 -18.34
CA ILE A 14 -4.35 4.67 -18.01
C ILE A 14 -3.17 5.51 -17.51
N GLY A 15 -2.85 5.41 -16.22
CA GLY A 15 -1.69 6.10 -15.66
C GLY A 15 -0.39 5.56 -16.27
N ASN A 16 0.61 6.42 -16.46
CA ASN A 16 1.95 5.97 -16.81
C ASN A 16 2.58 5.23 -15.62
N GLU A 17 3.45 4.23 -15.88
CA GLU A 17 4.14 3.42 -14.85
C GLU A 17 4.82 4.26 -13.74
N GLY A 18 5.22 5.48 -14.07
CA GLY A 18 5.85 6.44 -13.15
C GLY A 18 4.89 7.19 -12.21
N GLU A 19 3.58 7.12 -12.40
CA GLU A 19 2.63 7.90 -11.59
C GLU A 19 2.27 7.18 -10.29
N ALA A 20 2.07 7.98 -9.24
CA ALA A 20 1.63 7.53 -7.93
C ALA A 20 0.73 8.60 -7.30
N GLY A 21 -0.31 8.16 -6.60
CA GLY A 21 -1.02 8.99 -5.64
C GLY A 21 -0.26 9.00 -4.32
N LEU A 22 -0.22 10.15 -3.65
CA LEU A 22 0.36 10.30 -2.31
C LEU A 22 -0.66 10.95 -1.39
N THR A 23 -0.95 10.30 -0.28
CA THR A 23 -1.77 10.84 0.81
C THR A 23 -0.94 10.90 2.08
N LEU A 24 -0.95 12.06 2.76
CA LEU A 24 -0.29 12.27 4.04
C LEU A 24 -1.36 12.38 5.12
N ASN A 25 -1.41 11.42 6.04
CA ASN A 25 -2.37 11.37 7.13
C ASN A 25 -1.66 11.77 8.44
N GLY A 26 -2.22 12.74 9.14
CA GLY A 26 -1.54 13.36 10.27
C GLY A 26 -2.44 14.30 11.08
N ASP A 27 -1.80 15.01 11.99
CA ASP A 27 -2.38 16.13 12.73
C ASP A 27 -1.63 17.43 12.36
N ALA A 28 -1.89 18.52 13.07
CA ALA A 28 -1.28 19.82 12.79
C ALA A 28 0.25 19.84 12.92
N ASP A 29 0.82 18.93 13.72
CA ASP A 29 2.23 18.94 14.10
C ASP A 29 3.04 17.81 13.44
N ARG A 30 2.38 16.74 12.99
CA ARG A 30 3.07 15.56 12.46
C ARG A 30 2.26 14.76 11.44
N VAL A 31 3.00 14.19 10.49
CA VAL A 31 2.53 13.07 9.65
C VAL A 31 2.69 11.78 10.44
N ASN A 32 1.58 11.06 10.59
CA ASN A 32 1.52 9.77 11.29
C ASN A 32 1.59 8.60 10.31
N GLU A 33 1.05 8.78 9.11
CA GLU A 33 0.95 7.75 8.08
C GLU A 33 1.10 8.36 6.68
N ILE A 34 1.74 7.62 5.78
CA ILE A 34 1.87 7.98 4.37
C ILE A 34 1.29 6.84 3.53
N ALA A 35 0.27 7.11 2.72
CA ALA A 35 -0.27 6.14 1.76
C ALA A 35 0.19 6.49 0.34
N ILE A 36 0.84 5.54 -0.32
CA ILE A 36 1.26 5.64 -1.72
C ILE A 36 0.41 4.67 -2.54
N VAL A 37 -0.29 5.17 -3.54
CA VAL A 37 -1.11 4.37 -4.46
C VAL A 37 -0.41 4.30 -5.82
N LYS A 38 -0.08 3.10 -6.26
CA LYS A 38 0.45 2.80 -7.60
C LYS A 38 -0.68 2.23 -8.45
N PHE A 39 -0.95 2.85 -9.60
CA PHE A 39 -2.05 2.46 -10.50
C PHE A 39 -1.72 1.24 -11.38
N TYR A 40 -1.12 0.23 -10.76
CA TYR A 40 -0.84 -1.08 -11.31
C TYR A 40 -0.91 -2.10 -10.16
N PRO A 41 -1.78 -3.12 -10.23
CA PRO A 41 -1.85 -4.15 -9.20
C PRO A 41 -0.62 -5.05 -9.26
N SER A 42 -0.02 -5.32 -8.12
CA SER A 42 1.09 -6.26 -7.96
C SER A 42 1.07 -6.79 -6.54
N ASP A 43 1.07 -8.10 -6.39
CA ASP A 43 1.18 -8.81 -5.12
C ASP A 43 2.65 -9.12 -4.74
N ASP A 44 3.62 -8.82 -5.62
CA ASP A 44 5.06 -8.91 -5.33
C ASP A 44 5.56 -7.64 -4.60
N TYR A 45 4.95 -7.36 -3.45
CA TYR A 45 5.26 -6.18 -2.65
C TYR A 45 6.73 -6.15 -2.21
N ALA A 46 7.32 -7.31 -1.93
CA ALA A 46 8.70 -7.41 -1.48
C ALA A 46 9.69 -6.94 -2.57
N GLN A 47 9.46 -7.35 -3.83
CA GLN A 47 10.26 -6.88 -4.95
C GLN A 47 10.10 -5.38 -5.17
N VAL A 48 8.86 -4.87 -5.15
CA VAL A 48 8.60 -3.44 -5.31
C VAL A 48 9.31 -2.63 -4.23
N LEU A 49 9.15 -3.00 -2.95
CA LEU A 49 9.81 -2.30 -1.84
C LEU A 49 11.33 -2.38 -1.94
N SER A 50 11.89 -3.54 -2.27
CA SER A 50 13.35 -3.70 -2.41
C SER A 50 13.91 -2.87 -3.56
N ALA A 51 13.17 -2.74 -4.67
CA ALA A 51 13.57 -1.91 -5.80
C ALA A 51 13.52 -0.40 -5.47
N GLN A 52 12.54 0.04 -4.66
CA GLN A 52 12.42 1.44 -4.23
C GLN A 52 13.41 1.82 -3.13
N PHE A 53 13.86 0.85 -2.32
CA PHE A 53 14.80 1.06 -1.22
C PHE A 53 16.05 0.17 -1.36
N PRO A 54 16.87 0.35 -2.41
CA PRO A 54 17.97 -0.57 -2.75
C PRO A 54 19.09 -0.64 -1.71
N ALA A 55 19.17 0.33 -0.79
CA ALA A 55 20.13 0.36 0.31
C ALA A 55 19.54 -0.09 1.66
N ALA A 56 18.25 -0.42 1.71
CA ALA A 56 17.55 -0.82 2.93
C ALA A 56 17.32 -2.33 2.97
N ALA A 57 17.27 -2.90 4.17
CA ALA A 57 16.78 -4.26 4.35
C ALA A 57 15.25 -4.25 4.43
N VAL A 58 14.59 -5.04 3.59
CA VAL A 58 13.14 -5.27 3.62
C VAL A 58 12.90 -6.65 4.23
N ALA A 59 12.16 -6.72 5.33
CA ALA A 59 11.84 -7.96 6.02
C ALA A 59 10.32 -8.11 6.17
N PRO A 60 9.74 -9.29 5.89
CA PRO A 60 8.33 -9.54 6.17
C PRO A 60 8.09 -9.52 7.69
N VAL A 61 6.95 -8.99 8.08
CA VAL A 61 6.50 -8.88 9.49
C VAL A 61 5.26 -9.75 9.72
N ALA A 62 4.31 -9.69 8.80
CA ALA A 62 3.12 -10.53 8.82
C ALA A 62 2.52 -10.65 7.41
N ASP A 63 1.86 -11.76 7.12
CA ASP A 63 1.13 -11.98 5.88
C ASP A 63 -0.04 -12.96 6.12
N GLN A 64 -0.64 -13.50 5.06
CA GLN A 64 -1.70 -14.51 5.18
C GLN A 64 -2.86 -14.06 6.09
N CYS A 65 -3.23 -12.78 6.00
CA CYS A 65 -4.34 -12.19 6.75
C CYS A 65 -5.67 -12.77 6.25
N THR A 66 -6.52 -13.19 7.18
CA THR A 66 -7.77 -13.91 6.85
C THR A 66 -8.98 -12.99 6.75
N VAL A 67 -8.96 -11.86 7.46
CA VAL A 67 -10.04 -10.86 7.41
C VAL A 67 -9.53 -9.48 7.06
N ASP A 68 -10.36 -8.68 6.39
CA ASP A 68 -10.06 -7.30 6.04
C ASP A 68 -10.19 -6.36 7.26
N ALA A 69 -10.05 -5.05 7.02
CA ALA A 69 -10.20 -3.99 8.01
C ALA A 69 -11.57 -3.96 8.73
N TYR A 70 -12.60 -4.50 8.09
CA TYR A 70 -14.01 -4.42 8.48
C TYR A 70 -14.56 -5.78 8.95
N GLY A 71 -13.73 -6.82 8.96
CA GLY A 71 -14.08 -8.17 9.38
C GLY A 71 -14.65 -9.07 8.29
N GLY A 72 -14.64 -8.63 7.02
CA GLY A 72 -14.95 -9.44 5.85
C GLY A 72 -13.78 -10.34 5.43
N GLU A 73 -13.96 -11.18 4.41
CA GLU A 73 -12.86 -11.96 3.84
C GLU A 73 -11.79 -11.04 3.24
N ASN A 74 -10.51 -11.33 3.51
CA ASN A 74 -9.43 -10.54 2.95
C ASN A 74 -9.12 -10.93 1.50
N VAL A 75 -9.73 -10.23 0.55
CA VAL A 75 -9.44 -10.36 -0.89
C VAL A 75 -8.29 -9.46 -1.37
N GLN A 76 -7.80 -8.55 -0.52
CA GLN A 76 -6.79 -7.55 -0.89
C GLN A 76 -5.35 -8.04 -0.67
N HIS A 77 -5.20 -9.28 -0.18
CA HIS A 77 -3.91 -9.93 0.02
C HIS A 77 -2.93 -9.10 0.88
N ASN A 78 -3.42 -8.45 1.95
CA ASN A 78 -2.57 -7.60 2.80
C ASN A 78 -1.34 -8.35 3.34
N ALA A 79 -0.19 -7.68 3.24
CA ALA A 79 1.07 -8.11 3.83
C ALA A 79 1.77 -6.92 4.50
N PHE A 80 2.56 -7.23 5.52
CA PHE A 80 3.24 -6.25 6.36
C PHE A 80 4.74 -6.46 6.30
N TYR A 81 5.49 -5.36 6.14
CA TYR A 81 6.94 -5.36 6.03
C TYR A 81 7.56 -4.36 7.00
N ARG A 82 8.83 -4.61 7.33
CA ARG A 82 9.73 -3.68 7.99
C ARG A 82 10.81 -3.28 6.99
N ILE A 83 11.11 -1.99 6.92
CA ILE A 83 12.19 -1.44 6.11
C ILE A 83 13.19 -0.74 7.02
N ASP A 84 14.43 -1.21 7.00
CA ASP A 84 15.53 -0.63 7.76
C ASP A 84 16.31 0.35 6.88
N LEU A 85 15.99 1.65 7.00
CA LEU A 85 16.49 2.74 6.14
C LEU A 85 17.95 3.15 6.40
N GLY A 86 18.78 2.31 7.01
CA GLY A 86 20.18 2.65 7.33
C GLY A 86 20.29 3.82 8.31
N GLY A 87 19.94 3.60 9.57
CA GLY A 87 19.94 4.57 10.67
C GLY A 87 19.31 3.97 11.95
N GLU A 88 18.82 4.79 12.88
CA GLU A 88 18.23 4.31 14.15
C GLU A 88 16.77 3.85 14.06
N ARG A 89 16.05 4.11 12.95
CA ARG A 89 14.61 3.86 12.89
C ARG A 89 14.18 3.09 11.64
N ALA A 90 13.51 1.98 11.89
CA ALA A 90 12.76 1.25 10.87
C ALA A 90 11.45 1.97 10.56
N VAL A 91 10.92 1.73 9.37
CA VAL A 91 9.53 2.04 9.01
C VAL A 91 8.77 0.75 8.73
N PHE A 92 7.47 0.76 8.97
CA PHE A 92 6.60 -0.38 8.73
C PHE A 92 5.66 -0.07 7.57
N VAL A 93 5.39 -1.07 6.76
CA VAL A 93 4.55 -0.95 5.56
C VAL A 93 3.44 -1.98 5.62
N GLU A 94 2.19 -1.55 5.47
CA GLU A 94 1.09 -2.40 5.02
C GLU A 94 0.99 -2.26 3.50
N ALA A 95 1.00 -3.37 2.78
CA ALA A 95 0.84 -3.42 1.33
C ALA A 95 -0.37 -4.27 0.97
N PHE A 96 -1.20 -3.78 0.06
CA PHE A 96 -2.39 -4.50 -0.40
C PHE A 96 -2.79 -4.10 -1.82
N VAL A 97 -3.44 -5.00 -2.53
CA VAL A 97 -3.98 -4.76 -3.87
C VAL A 97 -5.47 -4.44 -3.78
N ASP A 98 -5.90 -3.47 -4.58
CA ASP A 98 -7.29 -3.24 -4.92
C ASP A 98 -7.49 -3.69 -6.37
N GLU A 99 -7.94 -4.94 -6.55
CA GLU A 99 -8.15 -5.57 -7.87
C GLU A 99 -9.44 -5.06 -8.54
N ASP A 100 -10.40 -4.60 -7.76
CA ASP A 100 -11.70 -4.11 -8.20
C ASP A 100 -11.65 -2.63 -8.63
N GLY A 101 -10.62 -2.28 -9.42
CA GLY A 101 -10.54 -0.98 -10.11
C GLY A 101 -11.80 -0.64 -10.93
N GLY A 102 -12.71 -1.61 -11.10
CA GLY A 102 -14.07 -1.42 -11.57
C GLY A 102 -14.08 -0.89 -12.99
N ALA A 103 -15.03 -0.01 -13.30
CA ALA A 103 -15.03 0.71 -14.57
C ALA A 103 -13.91 1.77 -14.68
N ALA A 104 -12.98 1.87 -13.73
CA ALA A 104 -12.03 2.96 -13.55
C ALA A 104 -10.54 2.55 -13.63
N GLY A 105 -10.21 1.32 -14.03
CA GLY A 105 -8.85 0.95 -14.43
C GLY A 105 -8.41 -0.45 -13.98
N PRO A 106 -7.14 -0.82 -14.22
CA PRO A 106 -6.62 -2.16 -13.97
C PRO A 106 -6.45 -2.53 -12.49
N GLY A 107 -6.97 -1.73 -11.55
CA GLY A 107 -6.71 -1.86 -10.11
C GLY A 107 -5.48 -1.06 -9.65
N SER A 108 -5.10 -1.23 -8.39
CA SER A 108 -3.98 -0.51 -7.79
C SER A 108 -3.29 -1.29 -6.69
N THR A 109 -2.04 -0.93 -6.41
CA THR A 109 -1.32 -1.38 -5.22
C THR A 109 -1.15 -0.22 -4.27
N THR A 110 -1.52 -0.39 -3.02
CA THR A 110 -1.37 0.62 -1.97
C THR A 110 -0.28 0.21 -0.98
N PHE A 111 0.61 1.14 -0.65
CA PHE A 111 1.63 1.01 0.39
C PHE A 111 1.39 2.05 1.46
N VAL A 112 1.09 1.62 2.69
CA VAL A 112 0.82 2.47 3.84
C VAL A 112 1.99 2.40 4.80
N PHE A 113 2.75 3.49 4.89
CA PHE A 113 3.95 3.62 5.72
C PHE A 113 3.59 4.21 7.09
N THR A 114 4.08 3.57 8.14
CA THR A 114 3.94 3.99 9.54
C THR A 114 5.28 3.92 10.27
N ARG A 115 5.42 4.69 11.35
CA ARG A 115 6.65 4.70 12.17
C ARG A 115 6.71 3.55 13.17
N ASP A 116 5.56 3.11 13.64
CA ASP A 116 5.42 2.07 14.65
C ASP A 116 4.83 0.82 14.04
N LYS A 117 5.21 -0.37 14.54
CA LYS A 117 4.65 -1.63 14.06
C LYS A 117 3.13 -1.59 14.21
N PRO A 118 2.33 -1.80 13.15
CA PRO A 118 0.87 -1.74 13.21
C PRO A 118 0.29 -3.02 13.83
N ALA A 119 0.68 -3.34 15.07
CA ALA A 119 0.36 -4.60 15.73
C ALA A 119 -1.16 -4.80 15.92
N ALA A 120 -1.89 -3.73 16.25
CA ALA A 120 -3.35 -3.79 16.37
C ALA A 120 -4.02 -4.14 15.03
N ARG A 121 -3.50 -3.58 13.92
CA ARG A 121 -3.97 -3.86 12.57
C ARG A 121 -3.71 -5.31 12.17
N ILE A 122 -2.46 -5.77 12.31
CA ILE A 122 -2.02 -7.16 12.08
C ILE A 122 -2.92 -8.15 12.84
N ALA A 123 -3.17 -7.89 14.13
CA ALA A 123 -4.02 -8.72 14.97
C ALA A 123 -5.49 -8.70 14.52
N SER A 124 -6.03 -7.51 14.21
CA SER A 124 -7.43 -7.37 13.78
C SER A 124 -7.73 -8.12 12.48
N MET A 125 -6.76 -8.14 11.56
CA MET A 125 -6.82 -8.84 10.28
C MET A 125 -6.45 -10.33 10.37
N ARG A 126 -6.10 -10.79 11.58
CA ARG A 126 -5.69 -12.17 11.88
C ARG A 126 -4.57 -12.65 10.96
N CYS A 127 -3.58 -11.80 10.76
CA CYS A 127 -2.40 -12.14 9.97
C CYS A 127 -1.49 -13.10 10.72
N ARG A 128 -0.71 -13.87 9.96
CA ARG A 128 0.36 -14.71 10.47
C ARG A 128 1.64 -13.89 10.60
N GLU A 129 2.17 -13.78 11.81
CA GLU A 129 3.47 -13.13 12.04
C GLU A 129 4.65 -14.01 11.57
N ARG A 130 5.77 -13.35 11.22
CA ARG A 130 7.00 -13.98 10.69
C ARG A 130 8.18 -13.85 11.66
#